data_AF-A0A7X6WW02-F1
#
_entry.id   AF-A0A7X6WW02-F1
#
_cell.length_a   1.000
_cell.length_b   1.000
_cell.length_c   1.000
_cell.angle_alpha   90.00
_cell.angle_beta   90.00
_cell.angle_gamma   90.00
#
_symmetry.space_group_name_H-M   'P 1'
#
loop_
_entity.id
_entity.type
_entity.pdbx_description
1 polymer ?
#
loop_
_entity_poly.entity_id
_entity_poly.type
_entity_poly.pdbx_seq_one_letter_code
_entity_poly.pdbx_strand_id
1 'polypeptide(L)'
;MKFSYNWLKKLSGTTKTPQEIKDLLTLHSFEVESLAYLGAGLEKVVIGEVLKVEKHPDADKLNVAEVSIGKEKLQIVCGAPNLKVGQKVPVALVGSILPGNFE
;
A
#
# COMPACT_ATOMS: atom_id res chain seq x y z
N MET A 1 -17.24 9.79 -8.22
CA MET A 1 -16.93 9.57 -6.79
C MET A 1 -16.41 8.14 -6.60
N LYS A 2 -15.41 7.89 -5.75
CA LYS A 2 -14.91 6.52 -5.46
C LYS A 2 -15.31 6.11 -4.04
N PHE A 3 -15.61 4.83 -3.84
CA PHE A 3 -15.91 4.27 -2.52
C PHE A 3 -15.39 2.83 -2.41
N SER A 4 -15.22 2.35 -1.17
CA SER A 4 -14.79 0.98 -0.89
C SER A 4 -15.96 0.02 -0.98
N TYR A 5 -15.84 -1.00 -1.84
CA TYR A 5 -16.79 -2.11 -1.89
C TYR A 5 -16.89 -2.85 -0.55
N ASN A 6 -15.78 -2.97 0.19
CA ASN A 6 -15.80 -3.62 1.52
C ASN A 6 -16.66 -2.83 2.52
N TRP A 7 -16.65 -1.50 2.46
CA TRP A 7 -17.53 -0.67 3.27
C TRP A 7 -18.99 -0.79 2.84
N LEU A 8 -19.27 -0.73 1.54
CA LEU A 8 -20.62 -0.95 1.02
C LEU A 8 -21.16 -2.31 1.48
N LYS A 9 -20.35 -3.36 1.37
CA LYS A 9 -20.69 -4.72 1.82
C LYS A 9 -21.00 -4.76 3.31
N LYS A 10 -20.17 -4.14 4.14
CA LYS A 10 -20.37 -4.08 5.61
C LYS A 10 -21.66 -3.33 6.00
N LEU A 11 -21.99 -2.24 5.30
CA LEU A 11 -23.14 -1.39 5.62
C LEU A 11 -24.47 -1.98 5.10
N SER A 12 -24.46 -2.53 3.89
CA SER A 12 -25.67 -3.06 3.23
C SER A 12 -25.94 -4.53 3.55
N GLY A 13 -24.93 -5.29 4.00
CA GLY A 13 -25.02 -6.74 4.15
C GLY A 13 -25.07 -7.50 2.82
N THR A 14 -24.77 -6.86 1.68
CA THR A 14 -24.88 -7.51 0.37
C THR A 14 -23.93 -8.70 0.21
N THR A 15 -24.41 -9.76 -0.43
CA THR A 15 -23.60 -10.92 -0.82
C THR A 15 -23.17 -10.89 -2.29
N LYS A 16 -23.66 -9.90 -3.04
CA LYS A 16 -23.36 -9.69 -4.46
C LYS A 16 -21.91 -9.30 -4.67
N THR A 17 -21.30 -9.79 -5.75
CA THR A 17 -19.95 -9.46 -6.19
C THR A 17 -19.80 -7.99 -6.59
N PRO A 18 -18.56 -7.45 -6.66
CA PRO A 18 -18.32 -6.09 -7.14
C PRO A 18 -18.91 -5.80 -8.53
N GLN A 19 -18.88 -6.80 -9.42
CA GLN A 19 -19.42 -6.68 -10.77
C GLN A 19 -20.95 -6.58 -10.76
N GLU A 20 -21.64 -7.44 -10.01
CA GLU A 20 -23.10 -7.36 -9.88
C GLU A 20 -23.56 -6.04 -9.25
N ILE A 21 -22.81 -5.54 -8.26
CA ILE A 21 -23.08 -4.23 -7.66
C ILE A 21 -22.87 -3.10 -8.67
N LYS A 22 -21.81 -3.15 -9.48
CA LYS A 22 -21.57 -2.19 -10.56
C LYS A 22 -22.77 -2.12 -11.49
N ASP A 23 -23.23 -3.27 -11.97
CA ASP A 23 -24.30 -3.37 -12.96
C ASP A 23 -25.63 -2.88 -12.36
N LEU A 24 -25.92 -3.24 -11.10
CA LEU A 24 -27.14 -2.80 -10.40
C LEU A 24 -27.14 -1.28 -10.15
N LEU A 25 -26.05 -0.72 -9.67
CA LEU A 25 -25.94 0.74 -9.45
C LEU A 25 -26.05 1.50 -10.78
N THR A 26 -25.39 1.02 -11.83
CA THR A 26 -25.45 1.60 -13.18
C THR A 26 -26.88 1.61 -13.72
N LEU A 27 -27.67 0.57 -13.46
CA LEU A 27 -29.04 0.46 -13.95
C LEU A 27 -30.06 1.28 -13.15
N HIS A 28 -29.82 1.49 -11.85
CA HIS A 28 -30.87 1.97 -10.93
C HIS A 28 -30.55 3.28 -10.21
N SER A 29 -29.33 3.78 -10.29
CA SER A 29 -28.94 4.94 -9.48
C SER A 29 -28.01 5.89 -10.23
N PHE A 30 -26.84 5.41 -10.64
CA PHE A 30 -25.82 6.21 -11.30
C PHE A 30 -24.80 5.31 -11.98
N GLU A 31 -24.24 5.79 -13.08
CA GLU A 31 -23.21 5.09 -13.82
C GLU A 31 -21.96 4.82 -12.97
N VAL A 32 -21.46 3.59 -13.02
CA VAL A 32 -20.18 3.20 -12.40
C VAL A 32 -19.12 3.07 -13.49
N GLU A 33 -18.31 4.13 -13.61
CA GLU A 33 -17.27 4.26 -14.65
C GLU A 33 -16.22 3.14 -14.61
N SER A 34 -15.80 2.70 -13.42
CA SER A 34 -14.72 1.72 -13.28
C SER A 34 -14.76 0.93 -11.97
N LEU A 35 -14.14 -0.24 -12.00
CA LEU A 35 -13.81 -1.06 -10.82
C LEU A 35 -12.29 -1.18 -10.72
N ALA A 36 -11.76 -0.99 -9.51
CA ALA A 36 -10.33 -1.13 -9.23
C ALA A 36 -10.12 -2.14 -8.11
N TYR A 37 -9.36 -3.20 -8.40
CA TYR A 37 -8.96 -4.20 -7.41
C TYR A 37 -7.62 -3.79 -6.81
N LEU A 38 -7.58 -3.61 -5.49
CA LEU A 38 -6.40 -3.18 -4.77
C LEU A 38 -5.70 -4.40 -4.13
N GLY A 39 -4.38 -4.34 -4.02
CA GLY A 39 -3.58 -5.30 -3.23
C GLY A 39 -2.88 -6.41 -4.01
N ALA A 40 -3.03 -6.48 -5.33
CA ALA A 40 -2.20 -7.37 -6.16
C ALA A 40 -0.72 -6.92 -6.13
N GLY A 41 0.24 -7.85 -6.18
CA GLY A 41 1.68 -7.51 -6.25
C GLY A 41 2.28 -7.02 -4.93
N LEU A 42 1.73 -7.44 -3.79
CA LEU A 42 2.21 -7.06 -2.44
C LEU A 42 2.68 -8.27 -1.62
N GLU A 43 2.95 -9.41 -2.26
CA GLU A 43 3.22 -10.71 -1.62
C GLU A 43 4.44 -10.67 -0.69
N LYS A 44 5.43 -9.85 -1.01
CA LYS A 44 6.67 -9.65 -0.22
C LYS A 44 6.76 -8.28 0.44
N VAL A 45 5.64 -7.54 0.49
CA VAL A 45 5.57 -6.27 1.22
C VAL A 45 5.14 -6.55 2.64
N VAL A 46 6.01 -6.25 3.60
CA VAL A 46 5.79 -6.50 5.03
C VAL A 46 5.72 -5.19 5.82
N ILE A 47 5.19 -5.25 7.03
CA ILE A 47 5.27 -4.10 7.94
C ILE A 47 6.62 -4.10 8.64
N GLY A 48 7.38 -3.02 8.45
CA GLY A 48 8.61 -2.75 9.18
C GLY A 48 8.48 -1.55 10.12
N GLU A 49 9.36 -1.46 11.11
CA GLU A 49 9.46 -0.35 12.06
C GLU A 49 10.80 0.37 11.90
N VAL A 50 10.77 1.69 11.71
CA VAL A 50 11.96 2.50 11.54
C VAL A 50 12.66 2.70 12.89
N LEU A 51 13.86 2.16 13.05
CA LEU A 51 14.64 2.24 14.28
C LEU A 51 15.57 3.45 14.31
N LYS A 52 16.15 3.81 13.16
CA LYS A 52 17.11 4.91 13.02
C LYS A 52 16.94 5.59 11.66
N VAL A 53 17.17 6.90 11.59
CA VAL A 53 17.22 7.66 10.35
C VAL A 53 18.40 8.63 10.43
N GLU A 54 19.29 8.56 9.45
CA GLU A 54 20.46 9.42 9.31
C GLU A 54 20.50 10.05 7.92
N LYS A 55 21.17 11.20 7.79
CA LYS A 55 21.33 11.83 6.49
C LYS A 55 22.29 11.01 5.64
N HIS A 56 21.99 10.85 4.35
CA HIS A 56 22.93 10.21 3.44
C HIS A 56 24.18 11.10 3.27
N PRO A 57 25.40 10.58 3.44
CA PRO A 57 26.63 11.38 3.40
C PRO A 57 26.85 12.08 2.05
N ASP A 58 26.49 11.40 0.95
CA ASP A 58 26.69 11.90 -0.41
C ASP A 58 25.42 12.43 -1.10
N ALA A 59 24.29 12.57 -0.38
CA ALA A 59 23.03 12.97 -1.01
C ALA A 59 22.09 13.78 -0.11
N ASP A 60 21.93 15.06 -0.45
CA ASP A 60 21.11 16.03 0.31
C ASP A 60 19.61 15.74 0.34
N LYS A 61 19.11 14.87 -0.54
CA LYS A 61 17.68 14.50 -0.61
C LYS A 61 17.38 13.11 -0.06
N LEU A 62 18.40 12.36 0.37
CA LEU A 62 18.24 10.99 0.83
C LEU A 62 18.55 10.86 2.32
N ASN A 63 17.95 9.85 2.92
CA ASN A 63 18.24 9.40 4.27
C ASN A 63 18.59 7.91 4.24
N VAL A 64 19.44 7.48 5.15
CA VAL A 64 19.73 6.07 5.41
C VAL A 64 18.96 5.68 6.66
N ALA A 65 18.05 4.71 6.53
CA ALA A 65 17.22 4.26 7.63
C ALA A 65 17.53 2.80 8.01
N GLU A 66 17.61 2.53 9.30
CA GLU A 66 17.60 1.16 9.84
C GLU A 66 16.15 0.78 10.13
N VAL A 67 15.63 -0.26 9.50
CA VAL A 67 14.24 -0.71 9.60
C VAL A 67 14.19 -2.16 10.07
N SER A 68 13.49 -2.42 11.17
CA SER A 68 13.23 -3.78 11.67
C SER A 68 11.99 -4.36 10.99
N ILE A 69 12.11 -5.54 10.40
CA ILE A 69 10.98 -6.30 9.86
C ILE A 69 10.55 -7.45 10.79
N GLY A 70 10.91 -7.34 12.07
CA GLY A 70 10.64 -8.34 13.11
C GLY A 70 11.67 -9.48 13.17
N LYS A 71 12.07 -10.03 12.03
CA LYS A 71 13.09 -11.12 11.96
C LYS A 71 14.53 -10.60 11.85
N GLU A 72 14.70 -9.50 11.13
CA GLU A 72 16.00 -8.90 10.85
C GLU A 72 15.86 -7.38 10.75
N LYS A 73 17.02 -6.72 10.74
CA LYS A 73 17.13 -5.28 10.52
C LYS A 73 17.75 -5.02 9.17
N LEU A 74 17.12 -4.17 8.39
CA LEU A 74 17.54 -3.81 7.05
C LEU A 74 18.00 -2.36 7.03
N GLN A 75 19.04 -2.08 6.26
CA GLN A 75 19.45 -0.72 5.93
C GLN A 75 18.81 -0.33 4.59
N ILE A 76 18.01 0.74 4.59
CA ILE A 76 17.24 1.18 3.41
C ILE A 76 17.53 2.67 3.17
N VAL A 77 17.93 3.00 1.94
CA VAL A 77 18.03 4.39 1.50
C VAL A 77 16.65 4.87 1.07
N CYS A 78 16.17 5.97 1.66
CA CYS A 78 14.84 6.50 1.40
C CYS A 78 14.87 8.02 1.20
N GLY A 79 14.22 8.49 0.14
CA GLY A 79 14.08 9.93 -0.16
C GLY A 79 12.80 10.58 0.38
N ALA A 80 11.93 9.82 1.05
CA ALA A 80 10.65 10.35 1.53
C ALA A 80 10.88 11.36 2.67
N PRO A 81 10.37 12.60 2.56
CA PRO A 81 10.63 13.65 3.56
C PRO A 81 9.88 13.43 4.88
N ASN A 82 8.91 12.51 4.91
CA ASN A 82 8.07 12.22 6.07
C ASN A 82 8.54 10.99 6.88
N LEU A 83 9.69 10.41 6.55
CA LEU A 83 10.25 9.26 7.26
C LEU A 83 10.78 9.66 8.64
N LYS A 84 10.33 8.97 9.69
CA LYS A 84 10.69 9.25 11.09
C LYS A 84 10.90 7.97 11.88
N VAL A 85 11.78 8.03 12.89
CA VAL A 85 11.99 6.94 13.87
C VAL A 85 10.68 6.61 14.59
N GLY A 86 10.44 5.31 14.84
CA GLY A 86 9.23 4.76 15.45
C GLY A 86 8.05 4.56 14.49
N GLN A 87 8.16 4.98 13.22
CA GLN A 87 7.09 4.75 12.25
C GLN A 87 7.02 3.29 11.81
N LYS A 88 5.79 2.76 11.74
CA LYS A 88 5.51 1.52 11.02
C LYS A 88 5.21 1.82 9.56
N VAL A 89 5.96 1.21 8.66
CA VAL A 89 5.92 1.47 7.21
C VAL A 89 5.84 0.17 6.42
N PRO A 90 5.22 0.16 5.23
CA PRO A 90 5.34 -0.96 4.31
C PRO A 90 6.76 -1.02 3.75
N VAL A 91 7.37 -2.18 3.81
CA VAL A 91 8.73 -2.47 3.31
C VAL A 91 8.63 -3.52 2.22
N ALA A 92 9.01 -3.17 1.00
CA ALA A 92 9.22 -4.13 -0.08
C ALA A 92 10.59 -4.80 0.13
N LEU A 93 10.60 -6.12 0.35
CA LEU A 93 11.83 -6.89 0.51
C LEU A 93 12.53 -7.10 -0.83
N VAL A 94 13.82 -7.44 -0.80
CA VAL A 94 14.57 -7.79 -2.02
C VAL A 94 13.86 -8.92 -2.79
N GLY A 95 13.66 -8.72 -4.08
CA GLY A 95 12.92 -9.64 -4.95
C GLY A 95 11.39 -9.58 -4.78
N SER A 96 10.85 -8.47 -4.25
CA SER A 96 9.44 -8.11 -4.37
C SER A 96 9.12 -7.67 -5.80
N ILE A 97 7.91 -7.93 -6.28
CA ILE A 97 7.43 -7.43 -7.56
C ILE A 97 6.23 -6.54 -7.28
N LEU A 98 6.42 -5.23 -7.40
CA LEU A 98 5.36 -4.24 -7.16
C LEU A 98 4.44 -4.09 -8.38
N PRO A 99 3.22 -3.54 -8.20
CA PRO A 99 2.31 -3.25 -9.30
C PRO A 99 3.00 -2.49 -10.43
N GLY A 100 2.77 -2.93 -11.67
CA GLY A 100 3.48 -2.42 -12.84
C GLY A 100 4.75 -3.20 -13.21
N ASN A 101 4.96 -4.38 -12.60
CA ASN A 101 6.11 -5.26 -12.83
C ASN A 101 7.46 -4.59 -12.49
N PHE A 102 7.48 -3.91 -11.34
CA PHE A 102 8.67 -3.25 -10.81
C PHE A 102 9.35 -4.16 -9.80
N GLU A 103 10.59 -4.55 -10.10
CA GLU A 103 11.40 -5.54 -9.37
C GLU A 103 12.50 -4.90 -8.53
#